data_AF-A0A6J6JJ76-F1
#
_entry.id   AF-A0A6J6JJ76-F1
#
_cell.length_a   1.000
_cell.length_b   1.000
_cell.length_c   1.000
_cell.angle_alpha   90.00
_cell.angle_beta   90.00
_cell.angle_gamma   90.00
#
_symmetry.space_group_name_H-M   'P 1'
#
loop_
_entity.id
_entity.type
_entity.pdbx_description
1 polymer ?
#
loop_
_entity_poly.entity_id
_entity_poly.type
_entity_poly.pdbx_seq_one_letter_code
_entity_poly.pdbx_strand_id
1 'polypeptide(L)'
;MSQKPTVSSEEVSIRRAPKYLHFALTGFILGILIALLAGLSSPEVVGLLVVFGGIAGGGIGILLALLLDIVFRRSGKKLQATKIVE
;
A
#
# COMPACT_ATOMS: atom_id res chain seq x y z
N MET A 1 -44.98 24.28 -20.32
CA MET A 1 -44.57 22.89 -20.00
C MET A 1 -43.17 22.95 -19.39
N SER A 2 -43.04 22.99 -18.06
CA SER A 2 -41.74 23.14 -17.37
C SER A 2 -41.15 21.75 -17.14
N GLN A 3 -40.07 21.41 -17.86
CA GLN A 3 -39.35 20.16 -17.64
C GLN A 3 -38.48 20.32 -16.39
N LYS A 4 -38.78 19.55 -15.33
CA LYS A 4 -37.95 19.43 -14.12
C LYS A 4 -36.67 18.68 -14.49
N PRO A 5 -35.47 19.19 -14.17
CA PRO A 5 -34.23 18.48 -14.46
C PRO A 5 -34.15 17.22 -13.59
N THR A 6 -34.08 16.06 -14.24
CA THR A 6 -33.90 14.76 -13.58
C THR A 6 -32.42 14.60 -13.20
N VAL A 7 -32.13 14.76 -11.91
CA VAL A 7 -30.78 14.59 -11.36
C VAL A 7 -30.44 13.09 -11.31
N SER A 8 -29.57 12.63 -12.21
CA SER A 8 -29.00 11.27 -12.16
C SER A 8 -27.73 11.29 -11.29
N SER A 9 -27.82 10.71 -10.10
CA SER A 9 -26.67 10.54 -9.20
C SER A 9 -25.86 9.34 -9.69
N GLU A 10 -24.66 9.58 -10.24
CA GLU A 10 -23.77 8.51 -10.69
C GLU A 10 -22.71 8.27 -9.60
N GLU A 11 -22.67 7.05 -9.06
CA GLU A 11 -21.77 6.68 -7.96
C GLU A 11 -20.38 6.37 -8.53
N VAL A 12 -19.46 7.35 -8.53
CA VAL A 12 -18.10 7.17 -9.06
C VAL A 12 -17.16 6.66 -7.96
N SER A 13 -16.83 5.36 -8.02
CA SER A 13 -15.83 4.75 -7.13
C SER A 13 -14.41 5.10 -7.59
N ILE A 14 -13.77 6.09 -6.96
CA ILE A 14 -12.33 6.33 -7.12
C ILE A 14 -11.55 5.25 -6.37
N ARG A 15 -10.92 4.34 -7.11
CA ARG A 15 -10.05 3.30 -6.54
C ARG A 15 -8.69 3.92 -6.19
N ARG A 16 -8.30 3.88 -4.92
CA ARG A 16 -6.93 4.28 -4.52
C ARG A 16 -5.97 3.14 -4.85
N ALA A 17 -4.89 3.44 -5.57
CA ALA A 17 -3.83 2.46 -5.82
C ALA A 17 -3.11 2.12 -4.49
N PRO A 18 -2.82 0.84 -4.22
CA PRO A 18 -2.15 0.45 -2.98
C PRO A 18 -0.67 0.86 -3.03
N LYS A 19 -0.14 1.37 -1.93
CA LYS A 19 1.24 1.90 -1.87
C LYS A 19 2.28 0.79 -1.67
N TYR A 20 2.29 -0.25 -2.50
CA TYR A 20 3.18 -1.41 -2.36
C TYR A 20 4.66 -1.05 -2.28
N LEU A 21 5.12 -0.14 -3.16
CA LEU A 21 6.53 0.27 -3.21
C LEU A 21 6.99 0.90 -1.88
N HIS A 22 6.15 1.71 -1.25
CA HIS A 22 6.52 2.37 0.01
C HIS A 22 6.69 1.35 1.13
N PHE A 23 5.78 0.38 1.22
CA PHE A 23 5.88 -0.70 2.20
C PHE A 23 7.04 -1.65 1.93
N ALA A 24 7.32 -1.95 0.67
CA ALA A 24 8.48 -2.74 0.27
C ALA A 24 9.78 -2.06 0.72
N LEU A 25 9.91 -0.74 0.46
CA LEU A 25 11.09 0.02 0.85
C LEU A 25 11.25 0.14 2.37
N THR A 26 10.17 0.42 3.12
CA THR A 26 10.25 0.47 4.59
C THR A 26 10.63 -0.87 5.18
N GLY A 27 10.04 -1.96 4.69
CA GLY A 27 10.39 -3.32 5.10
C GLY A 27 11.82 -3.69 4.75
N PHE A 28 12.29 -3.33 3.56
CA PHE A 28 13.68 -3.56 3.11
C PHE A 28 14.68 -2.83 4.00
N ILE A 29 14.46 -1.54 4.27
CA ILE A 29 15.32 -0.74 5.15
C ILE A 29 15.35 -1.33 6.55
N LEU A 30 14.18 -1.69 7.10
CA LEU A 30 14.09 -2.30 8.43
C LEU A 30 14.81 -3.65 8.49
N GLY A 31 14.69 -4.46 7.44
CA GLY A 31 15.39 -5.74 7.31
C GLY A 31 16.91 -5.58 7.28
N ILE A 32 17.41 -4.58 6.56
CA ILE A 32 18.85 -4.24 6.57
C ILE A 32 19.30 -3.79 7.97
N LEU A 33 18.54 -2.94 8.66
CA LEU A 33 18.89 -2.49 10.01
C LEU A 33 18.98 -3.67 10.98
N ILE A 34 18.03 -4.60 10.94
CA ILE A 34 18.05 -5.81 11.76
C ILE A 34 19.26 -6.68 11.39
N ALA A 35 19.56 -6.84 10.11
CA ALA A 35 20.71 -7.62 9.65
C ALA A 35 22.05 -7.01 10.12
N LEU A 36 22.19 -5.69 10.06
CA LEU A 36 23.38 -4.99 10.56
C LEU A 36 23.53 -5.19 12.07
N LEU A 37 22.43 -5.06 12.83
CA LEU A 37 22.42 -5.28 14.28
C LEU A 37 22.79 -6.72 14.64
N ALA A 38 22.23 -7.71 13.93
CA ALA A 38 22.56 -9.12 14.14
C ALA A 38 24.01 -9.45 13.75
N GLY A 39 24.54 -8.74 12.76
CA GLY A 39 25.87 -8.94 12.21
C GLY A 39 27.02 -8.28 12.99
N LEU A 40 26.73 -7.50 14.04
CA LEU A 40 27.76 -6.79 14.84
C LEU A 40 28.87 -7.71 15.37
N SER A 41 28.54 -8.95 15.72
CA SER A 41 29.50 -9.93 16.25
C SER A 41 30.14 -10.81 15.16
N SER A 42 29.60 -10.82 13.95
CA SER A 42 29.98 -11.76 12.87
C SER A 42 30.10 -11.01 11.53
N PRO A 43 31.15 -10.19 11.36
CA PRO A 43 31.34 -9.37 10.16
C PRO A 43 31.51 -10.21 8.89
N GLU A 44 31.98 -11.46 9.01
CA GLU A 44 32.17 -12.38 7.89
C GLU A 44 30.85 -12.70 7.15
N VAL A 45 29.72 -12.70 7.87
CA VAL A 45 28.39 -13.03 7.30
C VAL A 45 27.49 -11.82 7.14
N VAL A 46 27.92 -10.62 7.56
CA VAL A 46 27.14 -9.38 7.51
C VAL A 46 26.60 -9.10 6.11
N GLY A 47 27.42 -9.27 5.07
CA GLY A 47 26.99 -9.02 3.69
C GLY A 47 25.83 -9.92 3.26
N LEU A 48 25.92 -11.21 3.60
CA LEU A 48 24.86 -12.19 3.36
C LEU A 48 23.58 -11.84 4.14
N LEU A 49 23.73 -11.49 5.43
CA LEU A 49 22.61 -11.10 6.27
C LEU A 49 21.90 -9.85 5.74
N VAL A 50 22.64 -8.86 5.23
CA VAL A 50 22.07 -7.63 4.66
C VAL A 50 21.26 -7.94 3.40
N VAL A 51 21.78 -8.77 2.49
CA VAL A 51 21.06 -9.14 1.26
C VAL A 51 19.79 -9.92 1.59
N PHE A 52 19.89 -10.98 2.41
CA PHE A 52 18.73 -11.77 2.80
C PHE A 52 17.73 -10.97 3.64
N GLY A 53 18.23 -10.20 4.62
CA GLY A 53 17.42 -9.34 5.48
C GLY A 53 16.67 -8.27 4.69
N GLY A 54 17.31 -7.63 3.71
CA GLY A 54 16.66 -6.68 2.81
C GLY A 54 15.54 -7.34 2.00
N ILE A 55 15.82 -8.45 1.30
CA ILE A 55 14.81 -9.14 0.47
C ILE A 55 13.66 -9.65 1.33
N ALA A 56 13.95 -10.29 2.46
CA ALA A 56 12.94 -10.80 3.38
C ALA A 56 12.09 -9.66 3.97
N GLY A 57 12.73 -8.59 4.43
CA GLY A 57 12.05 -7.41 4.96
C GLY A 57 11.17 -6.73 3.90
N GLY A 58 11.66 -6.56 2.68
CA GLY A 58 10.88 -6.02 1.57
C GLY A 58 9.68 -6.89 1.21
N GLY A 59 9.87 -8.21 1.19
CA GLY A 59 8.78 -9.18 0.99
C GLY A 59 7.70 -9.09 2.07
N ILE A 60 8.10 -9.02 3.35
CA ILE A 60 7.17 -8.82 4.47
C ILE A 60 6.42 -7.49 4.34
N GLY A 61 7.12 -6.43 3.92
CA GLY A 61 6.51 -5.14 3.63
C GLY A 61 5.39 -5.24 2.58
N ILE A 62 5.66 -5.92 1.47
CA ILE A 62 4.66 -6.15 0.42
C ILE A 62 3.46 -6.96 0.96
N LEU A 63 3.71 -8.00 1.75
CA LEU A 63 2.65 -8.81 2.38
C LEU A 63 1.77 -7.95 3.29
N LEU A 64 2.37 -7.06 4.09
CA LEU A 64 1.64 -6.11 4.93
C LEU A 64 0.82 -5.13 4.07
N ALA A 65 1.38 -4.60 2.99
CA ALA A 65 0.64 -3.73 2.07
C ALA A 65 -0.57 -4.44 1.45
N LEU A 66 -0.42 -5.72 1.09
CA LEU A 66 -1.51 -6.53 0.56
C LEU A 66 -2.61 -6.75 1.61
N LEU A 67 -2.24 -7.10 2.84
CA LEU A 67 -3.20 -7.28 3.94
C LEU A 67 -3.98 -6.00 4.21
N LEU A 68 -3.28 -4.86 4.27
CA LEU A 68 -3.91 -3.56 4.45
C LEU A 68 -4.83 -3.21 3.28
N ASP A 69 -4.41 -3.48 2.03
CA ASP A 69 -5.26 -3.26 0.87
C ASP A 69 -6.57 -4.07 0.95
N ILE A 70 -6.50 -5.33 1.36
CA ILE A 70 -7.69 -6.18 1.57
C ILE A 70 -8.62 -5.59 2.63
N VAL A 71 -8.07 -5.08 3.74
CA VAL A 71 -8.86 -4.46 4.81
C VAL A 71 -9.50 -3.14 4.34
N PHE A 72 -8.72 -2.27 3.69
CA PHE A 72 -9.20 -0.94 3.26
C PHE A 72 -10.16 -0.99 2.08
N ARG A 73 -10.11 -2.02 1.21
CA ARG A 73 -11.12 -2.24 0.17
C ARG A 73 -12.54 -2.32 0.74
N ARG A 74 -12.71 -2.79 1.98
CA ARG A 74 -14.01 -2.84 2.65
C ARG A 74 -14.52 -1.48 3.13
N SER A 75 -13.65 -0.48 3.24
CA SER A 75 -13.96 0.85 3.76
C SER A 75 -14.11 1.92 2.66
N GLY A 76 -14.44 1.51 1.43
CA GLY A 76 -14.65 2.42 0.30
C GLY A 76 -15.77 3.41 0.58
N LYS A 77 -15.42 4.67 0.85
CA LYS A 77 -16.38 5.77 0.96
C LYS A 77 -17.01 6.02 -0.41
N LYS A 78 -18.29 5.72 -0.51
CA LYS A 78 -19.17 6.02 -1.65
C LYS A 78 -19.40 7.53 -1.69
N LEU A 79 -18.82 8.23 -2.67
CA LEU A 79 -19.07 9.65 -2.90
C LEU A 79 -20.06 9.77 -4.07
N GLN A 80 -21.21 10.40 -3.82
CA GLN A 80 -22.22 10.66 -4.83
C GLN A 80 -21.72 11.77 -5.76
N ALA A 81 -21.50 11.47 -7.04
CA ALA A 81 -21.20 12.48 -8.04
C ALA A 81 -22.52 12.96 -8.64
N THR A 82 -22.89 14.20 -8.35
CA THR A 82 -24.02 14.86 -8.99
C THR A 82 -23.59 15.26 -10.40
N LYS A 83 -23.99 14.51 -11.43
CA LYS A 83 -23.83 14.92 -12.82
C LYS A 83 -24.98 15.84 -13.20
N ILE A 84 -24.67 17.10 -13.50
CA ILE A 84 -25.64 18.04 -14.10
C ILE A 84 -25.60 17.76 -15.62
N VAL A 85 -26.70 17.26 -16.17
CA VAL A 85 -26.87 17.07 -17.62
C VAL A 85 -27.58 18.31 -18.14
N GLU A 86 -26.90 19.07 -19.00
CA GLU A 86 -27.48 20.16 -19.80
C GLU A 86 -28.00 19.62 -21.13
#